data_AF-D7TAB4-F1
#
_entry.id   AF-D7TAB4-F1
#
_cell.length_a   1.000
_cell.length_b   1.000
_cell.length_c   1.000
_cell.angle_alpha   90.00
_cell.angle_beta   90.00
_cell.angle_gamma   90.00
#
_symmetry.space_group_name_H-M   'P 1'
#
loop_
_entity.id
_entity.type
_entity.pdbx_description
1 polymer ?
#
loop_
_entity_poly.entity_id
_entity_poly.type
_entity_poly.pdbx_seq_one_letter_code
_entity_poly.pdbx_strand_id
1 'polypeptide(L)'
;MHMEDRQGMLDALHLIKNSPNLQKLIIVIEPSRVDVVENLVGQDFSACCLKKLEQVELHFMSGIGSEVELIKLVLANAPGLKKMKIIPSENLLSHARGLEILKKLIQFPRASPKAEIKYSDSKSSRMRYKENKGYL
;
A
#
# COMPACT_ATOMS: atom_id res chain seq x y z
N MET A 1 9.94 -12.08 -1.07
CA MET A 1 11.07 -11.16 -1.32
C MET A 1 11.16 -10.24 -0.12
N HIS A 2 12.28 -10.25 0.60
CA HIS A 2 12.48 -9.50 1.83
C HIS A 2 13.09 -8.15 1.44
N MET A 3 12.40 -7.05 1.70
CA MET A 3 12.78 -5.73 1.18
C MET A 3 12.93 -4.78 2.36
N GLU A 4 14.15 -4.31 2.60
CA GLU A 4 14.43 -3.22 3.53
C GLU A 4 13.87 -1.91 2.95
N ASP A 5 13.37 -1.02 3.82
CA ASP A 5 12.23 -0.12 3.56
C ASP A 5 12.35 0.84 2.37
N ARG A 6 13.57 1.18 1.98
CA ARG A 6 13.85 2.06 0.82
C ARG A 6 13.71 1.32 -0.51
N GLN A 7 14.25 0.11 -0.58
CA GLN A 7 14.26 -0.68 -1.81
C GLN A 7 12.86 -1.22 -2.12
N GLY A 8 12.08 -1.55 -1.08
CA GLY A 8 10.72 -2.10 -1.25
C GLY A 8 9.74 -1.18 -1.96
N MET A 9 9.75 0.12 -1.65
CA MET A 9 8.83 1.09 -2.27
C MET A 9 9.24 1.40 -3.71
N LEU A 10 10.52 1.70 -3.94
CA LEU A 10 11.04 1.90 -5.29
C LEU A 10 10.85 0.66 -6.17
N ASP A 11 10.96 -0.55 -5.60
CA ASP A 11 10.73 -1.78 -6.36
C ASP A 11 9.26 -2.02 -6.65
N ALA A 12 8.34 -1.63 -5.77
CA ALA A 12 6.92 -1.63 -6.07
C ALA A 12 6.59 -0.69 -7.24
N LEU A 13 7.21 0.50 -7.26
CA LEU A 13 7.07 1.48 -8.35
C LEU A 13 7.66 0.97 -9.66
N HIS A 14 8.87 0.40 -9.63
CA HIS A 14 9.48 -0.24 -10.80
C HIS A 14 8.66 -1.42 -11.31
N LEU A 15 8.10 -2.24 -10.42
CA LEU A 15 7.27 -3.38 -10.80
C LEU A 15 6.00 -2.90 -11.51
N ILE A 16 5.32 -1.88 -10.96
CA ILE A 16 4.15 -1.25 -11.58
C ILE A 16 4.50 -0.74 -12.99
N LYS A 17 5.62 -0.02 -13.13
CA LYS A 17 6.01 0.60 -14.40
C LYS A 17 6.33 -0.44 -15.47
N ASN A 18 7.00 -1.53 -15.11
CA ASN A 18 7.47 -2.55 -16.05
C ASN A 18 6.49 -3.72 -16.23
N SER A 19 5.39 -3.76 -15.47
CA SER A 19 4.41 -4.86 -15.52
C SER A 19 3.03 -4.34 -15.96
N PRO A 20 2.82 -4.00 -17.24
CA PRO A 20 1.55 -3.43 -17.72
C PRO A 20 0.35 -4.39 -17.58
N ASN A 21 0.61 -5.67 -17.30
CA ASN A 21 -0.40 -6.70 -17.05
C ASN A 21 -0.62 -7.02 -15.56
N LEU A 22 -0.01 -6.26 -14.65
CA LEU A 22 -0.12 -6.50 -13.22
C LEU A 22 -1.57 -6.30 -12.76
N GLN A 23 -2.20 -7.36 -12.27
CA GLN A 23 -3.57 -7.34 -11.77
C GLN A 23 -3.67 -7.24 -10.25
N LYS A 24 -2.64 -7.73 -9.56
CA LYS A 24 -2.59 -7.75 -8.09
C LYS A 24 -1.23 -7.30 -7.61
N LEU A 25 -1.22 -6.34 -6.70
CA LEU A 25 -0.04 -5.85 -6.02
C LEU A 25 -0.16 -6.10 -4.52
N ILE A 26 0.83 -6.76 -3.92
CA ILE A 26 0.90 -6.97 -2.48
C ILE A 26 2.17 -6.31 -1.98
N ILE A 27 2.01 -5.40 -1.02
CA ILE A 27 3.10 -4.67 -0.40
C ILE A 27 3.10 -5.03 1.07
N VAL A 28 4.20 -5.60 1.53
CA VAL A 28 4.43 -5.93 2.92
C VAL A 28 5.50 -4.99 3.43
N ILE A 29 5.11 -4.11 4.35
CA ILE A 29 6.02 -3.13 4.94
C ILE A 29 6.51 -3.73 6.24
N GLU A 30 7.81 -3.91 6.39
CA GLU A 30 8.38 -4.27 7.68
C GLU A 30 8.25 -3.05 8.61
N PRO A 31 7.86 -3.23 9.88
CA PRO A 31 7.77 -2.13 10.83
C PRO A 31 9.18 -1.64 11.21
N SER A 32 9.78 -0.90 10.30
CA SER A 32 11.03 -0.20 10.47
C SER A 32 10.77 1.21 10.99
N ARG A 33 11.66 1.67 11.87
CA ARG A 33 11.52 2.95 12.58
C ARG A 33 11.94 4.16 11.74
N VAL A 34 12.30 3.96 10.47
CA VAL A 34 12.95 4.99 9.67
C VAL A 34 11.99 5.49 8.60
N ASP A 35 11.48 6.71 8.82
CA ASP A 35 10.72 7.47 7.84
C ASP A 35 11.68 7.87 6.71
N VAL A 36 11.89 6.98 5.76
CA VAL A 36 12.53 7.35 4.50
C VAL A 36 11.46 8.09 3.70
N VAL A 37 11.34 9.39 4.01
CA VAL A 37 10.52 10.34 3.26
C VAL A 37 11.16 10.53 1.89
N GLU A 38 10.94 9.58 0.99
CA GLU A 38 11.09 9.83 -0.43
C GLU A 38 9.74 10.33 -0.94
N ASN A 39 9.71 11.61 -1.29
CA ASN A 39 8.61 12.24 -2.00
C ASN A 39 8.34 11.41 -3.27
N LEU A 40 7.22 10.69 -3.34
CA LEU A 40 6.76 10.08 -4.59
C LEU A 40 6.33 11.16 -5.61
N VAL A 41 6.27 12.42 -5.13
CA VAL A 41 6.13 13.65 -5.89
C VAL A 41 7.21 13.73 -6.98
N GLY A 42 6.79 13.52 -8.22
CA GLY A 42 7.66 13.60 -9.41
C GLY A 42 7.87 12.29 -10.15
N GLN A 43 7.40 11.15 -9.62
CA GLN A 43 7.32 9.94 -10.42
C GLN A 43 6.15 10.05 -11.39
N ASP A 44 6.47 10.18 -12.68
CA ASP A 44 5.50 10.18 -13.78
C ASP A 44 4.91 8.78 -13.98
N PHE A 45 3.89 8.46 -13.19
CA PHE A 45 3.02 7.32 -13.47
C PHE A 45 2.03 7.73 -14.53
N SER A 46 2.37 7.48 -15.78
CA SER A 46 1.37 7.50 -16.83
C SER A 46 0.23 6.55 -16.45
N ALA A 47 -1.02 7.02 -16.51
CA ALA A 47 -2.22 6.24 -16.19
C ALA A 47 -2.32 4.90 -16.95
N CYS A 48 -1.49 4.66 -17.98
CA CYS A 48 -1.38 3.39 -18.67
C CYS A 48 -0.71 2.26 -17.87
N CYS A 49 0.20 2.55 -16.92
CA CYS A 49 0.91 1.51 -16.16
C CYS A 49 0.00 0.73 -15.20
N LEU A 50 -1.11 1.34 -14.77
CA LEU A 50 -2.00 0.80 -13.74
C LEU A 50 -3.38 0.36 -14.27
N LYS A 51 -3.56 0.34 -15.59
CA LYS A 51 -4.87 0.03 -16.22
C LYS A 51 -5.41 -1.34 -15.83
N LYS A 52 -4.53 -2.34 -15.71
CA LYS A 52 -4.92 -3.72 -15.38
C LYS A 52 -4.90 -4.02 -13.89
N LEU A 53 -4.44 -3.08 -13.05
CA LEU A 53 -4.36 -3.30 -11.61
C LEU A 53 -5.76 -3.29 -11.01
N GLU A 54 -6.20 -4.45 -10.55
CA GLU A 54 -7.54 -4.65 -9.98
C GLU A 54 -7.53 -4.72 -8.46
N GLN A 55 -6.43 -5.17 -7.87
CA GLN A 55 -6.33 -5.45 -6.44
C GLN A 55 -5.00 -4.96 -5.86
N VAL A 56 -5.07 -4.28 -4.72
CA VAL A 56 -3.90 -3.89 -3.93
C VAL A 56 -4.07 -4.32 -2.49
N GLU A 57 -3.02 -4.87 -1.89
CA GLU A 57 -2.95 -5.17 -0.46
C GLU A 57 -1.74 -4.49 0.16
N LEU A 58 -1.96 -3.67 1.20
CA LEU A 58 -0.91 -3.08 2.02
C LEU A 58 -0.93 -3.71 3.41
N HIS A 59 0.18 -4.33 3.82
CA HIS A 59 0.34 -5.00 5.10
C HIS A 59 1.22 -4.19 6.04
N PHE A 60 0.81 -4.13 7.31
CA PHE A 60 1.51 -3.45 8.41
C PHE A 60 1.71 -1.95 8.21
N MET A 61 0.73 -1.27 7.61
CA MET A 61 0.77 0.17 7.36
C MET A 61 1.06 0.95 8.66
N SER A 62 2.10 1.77 8.66
CA SER A 62 2.56 2.57 9.79
C SER A 62 2.00 3.98 9.81
N GLY A 63 1.43 4.45 8.69
CA GLY A 63 0.86 5.79 8.53
C GLY A 63 1.85 6.85 8.04
N ILE A 64 3.07 6.46 7.65
CA ILE A 64 4.09 7.41 7.19
C ILE A 64 3.73 8.04 5.84
N GLY A 65 4.37 9.16 5.51
CA GLY A 65 4.03 9.97 4.34
C GLY A 65 4.10 9.19 3.02
N SER A 66 5.15 8.40 2.83
CA SER A 66 5.38 7.60 1.62
C SER A 66 4.30 6.53 1.38
N GLU A 67 3.79 5.88 2.44
CA GLU A 67 2.68 4.93 2.36
C GLU A 67 1.39 5.62 1.89
N VAL A 68 1.10 6.78 2.47
CA VAL A 68 -0.08 7.58 2.15
C VAL A 68 -0.01 8.10 0.71
N GLU A 69 1.17 8.55 0.27
CA GLU A 69 1.39 8.98 -1.10
C GLU A 69 1.23 7.85 -2.12
N LEU A 70 1.72 6.65 -1.80
CA LEU A 70 1.55 5.49 -2.67
C LEU A 70 0.07 5.13 -2.83
N ILE A 71 -0.68 5.11 -1.73
CA ILE A 71 -2.13 4.89 -1.76
C ILE A 71 -2.80 5.95 -2.65
N LYS A 72 -2.46 7.22 -2.44
CA LYS A 72 -3.00 8.33 -3.24
C LYS A 72 -2.68 8.15 -4.74
N LEU A 73 -1.46 7.76 -5.06
CA LEU A 73 -0.98 7.55 -6.42
C LEU A 73 -1.74 6.42 -7.11
N VAL A 74 -1.87 5.27 -6.44
CA VAL A 74 -2.63 4.12 -6.95
C VAL A 74 -4.09 4.49 -7.16
N LEU A 75 -4.73 5.13 -6.18
CA LEU A 75 -6.13 5.54 -6.29
C LEU A 75 -6.33 6.51 -7.46
N ALA A 76 -5.42 7.47 -7.65
CA ALA A 76 -5.52 8.48 -8.71
C ALA A 76 -5.23 7.94 -10.12
N ASN A 77 -4.52 6.82 -10.26
CA ASN A 77 -4.01 6.36 -11.56
C ASN A 77 -4.44 4.94 -11.98
N ALA A 78 -5.13 4.18 -11.12
CA ALA A 78 -5.58 2.82 -11.42
C ALA A 78 -7.09 2.76 -11.78
N PRO A 79 -7.48 2.97 -13.05
CA PRO A 79 -8.89 2.95 -13.45
C PRO A 79 -9.55 1.56 -13.32
N GLY A 80 -8.75 0.49 -13.39
CA GLY A 80 -9.20 -0.90 -13.22
C GLY A 80 -9.38 -1.35 -11.77
N LEU A 81 -9.00 -0.52 -10.80
CA LEU A 81 -8.94 -0.91 -9.39
C LEU A 81 -10.34 -1.23 -8.84
N LYS A 82 -10.49 -2.43 -8.27
CA LYS A 82 -11.74 -2.89 -7.64
C LYS A 82 -11.60 -2.88 -6.12
N LYS A 83 -10.44 -3.30 -5.60
CA LYS A 83 -10.24 -3.49 -4.15
C LYS A 83 -8.86 -3.02 -3.71
N MET A 84 -8.83 -2.20 -2.67
CA MET A 84 -7.63 -1.86 -1.92
C MET A 84 -7.81 -2.32 -0.47
N LYS A 85 -7.05 -3.34 -0.07
CA LYS A 85 -7.03 -3.85 1.30
C LYS A 85 -5.88 -3.20 2.05
N ILE A 86 -6.19 -2.61 3.19
CA ILE A 86 -5.20 -2.01 4.09
C ILE A 86 -5.26 -2.77 5.40
N ILE A 87 -4.11 -3.25 5.85
CA ILE A 87 -3.93 -3.86 7.16
C ILE A 87 -3.02 -2.91 7.95
N PRO A 88 -3.61 -2.03 8.77
CA PRO A 88 -2.87 -1.14 9.65
C PRO A 88 -1.99 -1.92 10.62
N SER A 89 -0.85 -1.35 10.98
CA SER A 89 -0.08 -1.82 12.14
C SER A 89 -0.84 -1.53 13.44
N GLU A 90 -0.59 -2.33 14.47
CA GLU A 90 -1.18 -2.10 15.80
C GLU A 90 -0.81 -0.72 16.36
N ASN A 91 0.41 -0.25 16.07
CA ASN A 91 0.86 1.09 16.45
C ASN A 91 0.05 2.19 15.77
N LEU A 92 -0.33 2.01 14.50
CA LEU A 92 -1.19 2.98 13.82
C LEU A 92 -2.59 3.03 14.46
N LEU A 93 -3.14 1.87 14.82
CA LEU A 93 -4.48 1.77 15.41
C LEU A 93 -4.56 2.29 16.86
N SER A 94 -3.46 2.26 17.61
CA SER A 94 -3.43 2.70 19.01
C SER A 94 -3.38 4.21 19.21
N HIS A 95 -3.19 5.00 18.14
CA HIS A 95 -3.07 6.45 18.20
C HIS A 95 -4.20 7.17 17.47
N ALA A 96 -4.75 8.25 18.07
CA ALA A 96 -5.78 9.08 17.44
C ALA A 96 -5.36 9.61 16.05
N ARG A 97 -4.09 10.02 15.91
CA ARG A 97 -3.49 10.44 14.63
C ARG A 97 -3.59 9.35 13.55
N GLY A 98 -3.49 8.07 13.93
CA GLY A 98 -3.64 6.98 12.99
C GLY A 98 -5.05 6.86 12.43
N LEU A 99 -6.06 7.03 13.28
CA LEU A 99 -7.46 7.08 12.84
C LEU A 99 -7.72 8.26 11.88
N GLU A 100 -7.08 9.42 12.12
CA GLU A 100 -7.16 10.57 11.21
C GLU A 100 -6.55 10.27 9.84
N ILE A 101 -5.40 9.58 9.81
CA ILE A 101 -4.77 9.13 8.56
C ILE A 101 -5.73 8.21 7.80
N LEU A 102 -6.29 7.18 8.45
CA LEU A 102 -7.24 6.25 7.80
C LEU A 102 -8.50 6.96 7.29
N LYS A 103 -9.00 7.97 8.02
CA LYS A 103 -10.11 8.82 7.56
C LYS A 103 -9.73 9.66 6.34
N LYS A 104 -8.47 10.09 6.23
CA LYS A 104 -7.97 10.85 5.07
C LYS A 104 -7.86 9.96 3.83
N LEU A 105 -7.43 8.71 3.98
CA LEU A 105 -7.30 7.77 2.85
C LEU A 105 -8.61 7.55 2.10
N ILE A 106 -9.73 7.43 2.82
CA ILE A 106 -11.05 7.21 2.19
C ILE A 106 -11.59 8.41 1.43
N GLN A 107 -11.04 9.60 1.68
CA GLN A 107 -11.43 10.85 1.02
C GLN A 107 -10.63 11.11 -0.27
N PHE A 108 -9.61 10.31 -0.56
CA PHE A 108 -8.84 10.50 -1.78
C PHE A 108 -9.67 10.20 -3.03
N PRO A 109 -9.56 11.06 -4.08
CA PRO A 109 -10.18 10.81 -5.37
C PRO A 109 -9.72 9.47 -5.96
N ARG A 110 -10.60 8.83 -6.73
CA ARG A 110 -10.33 7.55 -7.37
C ARG A 110 -10.54 7.65 -8.87
N ALA A 111 -9.56 7.19 -9.65
CA ALA A 111 -9.73 6.97 -11.08
C ALA A 111 -10.78 5.89 -11.38
N SER A 112 -10.88 4.88 -10.51
CA SER A 112 -11.93 3.88 -10.60
C SER A 112 -13.11 4.21 -9.70
N PRO A 113 -14.33 4.37 -10.24
CA PRO A 113 -15.54 4.55 -9.43
C PRO A 113 -15.92 3.28 -8.65
N LYS A 114 -15.35 2.11 -9.02
CA LYS A 114 -15.62 0.81 -8.39
C LYS A 114 -14.62 0.46 -7.29
N ALA A 115 -13.58 1.28 -7.08
CA ALA A 115 -12.54 0.99 -6.10
C ALA A 115 -13.06 1.15 -4.66
N GLU A 116 -13.09 0.03 -3.93
CA GLU A 116 -13.39 -0.01 -2.50
C GLU A 116 -12.10 -0.08 -1.67
N ILE A 117 -12.03 0.71 -0.58
CA ILE A 117 -10.98 0.58 0.44
C ILE A 117 -11.54 -0.24 1.60
N LYS A 118 -10.84 -1.31 2.00
CA LYS A 118 -11.21 -2.17 3.13
C LYS A 118 -10.09 -2.25 4.14
N TYR A 119 -10.41 -1.97 5.39
CA TYR A 119 -9.51 -2.18 6.52
C TYR A 119 -9.66 -3.62 7.05
N SER A 120 -8.55 -4.22 7.45
CA SER A 120 -8.55 -5.55 8.09
C SER A 120 -7.64 -5.55 9.30
N ASP A 121 -8.00 -6.32 10.32
CA ASP A 121 -7.19 -6.46 11.52
C ASP A 121 -5.86 -7.17 11.21
N SER A 122 -4.79 -6.69 11.85
CA SER A 122 -3.41 -7.18 11.73
C SER A 122 -3.21 -8.58 12.31
N LYS A 123 -4.12 -9.05 13.18
CA LYS A 123 -4.03 -10.37 13.84
C LYS A 123 -3.98 -11.52 12.84
N SER A 124 -4.72 -11.45 11.75
CA SER A 124 -4.72 -12.50 10.71
C SER A 124 -3.46 -12.49 9.84
N SER A 125 -2.76 -11.36 9.78
CA SER A 125 -1.60 -11.16 8.91
C SER A 125 -0.29 -11.58 9.57
N ARG A 126 -0.15 -11.38 10.89
CA ARG A 126 0.99 -11.89 11.67
C ARG A 126 1.07 -13.42 11.65
N MET A 127 -0.07 -14.12 11.71
CA MET A 127 -0.10 -15.59 11.69
C MET A 127 0.42 -16.13 10.36
N ARG A 128 -0.07 -15.59 9.23
CA ARG A 128 0.41 -15.97 7.89
C ARG A 128 1.86 -15.57 7.63
N TYR A 129 2.31 -14.45 8.18
CA TYR A 129 3.70 -14.01 8.05
C TYR A 129 4.67 -14.92 8.82
N LYS A 130 4.29 -15.34 10.03
CA LYS A 130 5.08 -16.29 10.85
C LYS A 130 5.10 -17.69 10.25
N GLU A 131 3.96 -18.20 9.76
CA GLU A 131 3.87 -19.48 9.04
C GLU A 131 4.79 -19.50 7.81
N ASN A 132 4.77 -18.45 7.00
CA ASN A 132 5.57 -18.40 5.77
C ASN A 132 7.07 -18.20 6.00
N LYS A 133 7.50 -17.84 7.22
CA LYS A 133 8.91 -17.72 7.60
C LYS A 133 9.40 -18.84 8.52
N GLY A 134 8.58 -19.83 8.83
CA GLY A 134 8.99 -20.99 9.63
C GLY A 134 9.28 -20.67 11.10
N TYR A 135 8.73 -19.58 11.64
CA TYR A 135 8.79 -19.29 13.07
C TYR A 135 7.58 -19.90 13.78
N LEU A 136 7.60 -21.22 13.96
CA LEU A 136 6.76 -21.93 14.94
C LEU A 136 7.64 -22.37 16.11
#